data_AF-A0A0C1YK50-F1
#
_entry.id   AF-A0A0C1YK50-F1
#
_cell.length_a   1.000
_cell.length_b   1.000
_cell.length_c   1.000
_cell.angle_alpha   90.00
_cell.angle_beta   90.00
_cell.angle_gamma   90.00
#
_symmetry.space_group_name_H-M   'P 1'
#
loop_
_entity.id
_entity.type
_entity.pdbx_description
1 polymer ?
#
loop_
_entity_poly.entity_id
_entity_poly.type
_entity_poly.pdbx_seq_one_letter_code
_entity_poly.pdbx_strand_id
1 'polypeptide(L)' 'VDHVHLVVKIPPKVSISKLMGVLKGKIALKLFSKFPHLRKNRLWGNHFWQRGYFVDSVGINEEIIRRYVRHQE' A
#
# COMPACT_ATOMS: atom_id res chain seq x y z
N VAL A 1 -13.77 0.62 4.52
CA VAL A 1 -12.43 0.88 3.95
C VAL A 1 -11.57 -0.36 4.10
N ASP A 2 -11.29 -1.05 3.00
CA ASP A 2 -10.52 -2.30 2.90
C ASP A 2 -9.18 -2.12 2.14
N HIS A 3 -8.82 -0.87 1.85
CA HIS A 3 -7.65 -0.49 1.06
C HIS A 3 -6.91 0.71 1.68
N VAL A 4 -5.72 1.01 1.16
CA VAL A 4 -4.85 2.09 1.64
C VAL A 4 -4.36 2.89 0.45
N HIS A 5 -4.52 4.22 0.52
CA HIS A 5 -3.96 5.16 -0.44
C HIS A 5 -2.67 5.79 0.09
N LEU A 6 -1.66 5.93 -0.76
CA LEU A 6 -0.36 6.49 -0.41
C LEU A 6 0.09 7.47 -1.50
N VAL A 7 0.58 8.64 -1.09
CA VAL A 7 1.30 9.58 -1.97
C VAL A 7 2.77 9.52 -1.58
N VAL A 8 3.64 9.12 -2.52
CA VAL A 8 5.06 8.86 -2.23
C VAL A 8 5.96 9.45 -3.30
N LYS A 9 7.11 9.99 -2.88
CA LYS A 9 8.18 10.44 -3.78
C LYS A 9 9.20 9.32 -3.92
N ILE A 10 9.49 8.92 -5.16
CA ILE A 10 10.33 7.75 -5.47
C ILE A 10 11.47 8.18 -6.40
N PRO A 11 12.72 7.74 -6.18
CA PRO A 11 13.80 7.95 -7.15
C PRO A 11 13.48 7.25 -8.48
N PRO A 12 13.75 7.87 -9.64
CA PRO A 12 13.36 7.33 -10.95
C PRO A 12 14.03 6.00 -11.30
N LYS A 13 15.17 5.69 -10.65
CA LYS A 13 15.89 4.40 -10.79
C LYS A 13 15.18 3.21 -10.13
N VAL A 14 14.19 3.46 -9.28
CA VAL A 14 13.46 2.41 -8.56
C VAL A 14 12.17 2.12 -9.31
N SER A 15 12.00 0.89 -9.79
CA SER A 15 10.74 0.50 -10.41
C SER A 15 9.62 0.44 -9.38
N ILE A 16 8.43 0.88 -9.80
CA ILE A 16 7.23 0.85 -8.96
C ILE A 16 6.92 -0.57 -8.47
N SER A 17 7.06 -1.57 -9.35
CA SER A 17 6.81 -2.97 -9.01
C SER A 17 7.74 -3.47 -7.90
N LYS A 18 9.03 -3.08 -7.94
CA LYS A 18 10.00 -3.41 -6.88
C LYS A 18 9.60 -2.75 -5.56
N LEU A 19 9.26 -1.47 -5.59
CA LEU A 19 8.81 -0.74 -4.41
C LEU A 19 7.57 -1.39 -3.79
N MET A 20 6.54 -1.66 -4.59
CA MET A 20 5.28 -2.22 -4.10
C MET A 20 5.45 -3.62 -3.51
N GLY A 21 6.31 -4.46 -4.11
CA GLY A 21 6.65 -5.77 -3.57
C GLY A 21 7.29 -5.67 -2.18
N VAL A 22 8.26 -4.78 -2.01
CA VAL A 22 8.93 -4.56 -0.72
C VAL A 22 7.98 -3.95 0.30
N LEU A 23 7.23 -2.91 -0.09
CA LEU A 23 6.35 -2.16 0.80
C LEU A 23 5.24 -3.04 1.36
N LYS A 24 4.48 -3.72 0.49
CA LYS A 24 3.39 -4.61 0.88
C LYS A 24 3.91 -5.75 1.76
N GLY A 25 5.04 -6.36 1.39
CA GLY A 25 5.66 -7.45 2.15
C GLY A 25 6.12 -7.03 3.55
N LYS A 26 6.88 -5.93 3.66
CA LYS A 26 7.39 -5.43 4.94
C LYS A 26 6.27 -5.00 5.88
N ILE A 27 5.24 -4.31 5.36
CA ILE A 27 4.09 -3.90 6.17
C ILE A 27 3.32 -5.13 6.67
N ALA A 28 3.04 -6.10 5.80
CA ALA A 28 2.34 -7.32 6.20
C ALA A 28 3.09 -8.07 7.31
N LEU A 29 4.42 -8.22 7.17
CA LEU A 29 5.26 -8.84 8.21
C LEU A 29 5.19 -8.08 9.54
N LYS A 30 5.30 -6.74 9.50
CA LYS A 30 5.24 -5.89 10.70
C LYS A 30 3.88 -5.96 11.37
N LEU A 31 2.79 -5.96 10.59
CA LEU A 31 1.43 -6.07 11.10
C LEU A 31 1.17 -7.44 11.72
N PHE A 32 1.59 -8.52 11.08
CA PHE A 32 1.45 -9.86 11.65
C PHE A 32 2.26 -10.06 12.93
N SER A 33 3.43 -9.42 13.05
CA SER A 33 4.22 -9.42 14.28
C SER A 33 3.55 -8.61 15.39
N LYS A 34 3.02 -7.43 15.08
CA LYS A 34 2.38 -6.53 16.05
C LYS A 34 0.98 -7.01 16.46
N PHE A 35 0.26 -7.66 15.55
CA PHE A 35 -1.12 -8.09 15.73
C PHE A 35 -1.28 -9.56 15.32
N PRO A 36 -0.85 -10.52 16.17
CA PRO A 36 -0.88 -11.95 15.84
C PRO A 36 -2.29 -12.48 15.54
N HIS A 37 -3.34 -11.84 16.06
CA HIS A 37 -4.73 -12.20 15.76
C HIS A 37 -5.10 -12.02 14.29
N LEU A 38 -4.40 -11.14 13.54
CA LEU A 38 -4.61 -10.99 12.09
C LEU A 38 -4.24 -12.25 11.29
N ARG A 39 -3.41 -13.14 11.86
CA ARG A 39 -3.13 -14.46 11.27
C ARG A 39 -4.24 -15.48 11.54
N LYS A 40 -5.05 -15.29 12.58
CA LYS A 40 -6.06 -16.27 13.02
C LYS A 40 -7.29 -16.25 12.12
N ASN A 41 -7.64 -15.10 11.56
CA ASN A 41 -8.74 -14.98 10.61
C ASN A 41 -8.25 -15.44 9.23
N ARG A 42 -8.33 -16.76 8.99
CA ARG A 42 -7.97 -17.51 7.76
C ARG A 42 -8.75 -17.09 6.50
N LEU A 43 -9.08 -15.83 6.35
CA LEU A 43 -9.54 -15.29 5.08
C LEU A 43 -8.29 -15.27 4.17
N TRP A 44 -8.21 -16.24 3.24
CA TRP A 44 -7.28 -16.22 2.10
C TRP A 44 -5.80 -16.58 2.36
N GLY A 45 -5.52 -17.63 3.14
CA GLY A 45 -4.20 -18.31 3.06
C GLY A 45 -2.97 -17.48 3.47
N ASN A 46 -3.07 -16.69 4.55
CA ASN A 46 -2.02 -15.79 5.06
C ASN A 46 -1.69 -14.59 4.15
N HIS A 47 -2.52 -14.26 3.16
CA HIS A 47 -2.35 -13.05 2.37
C HIS A 47 -3.00 -11.85 3.07
N PHE A 48 -2.19 -10.87 3.48
CA PHE A 48 -2.70 -9.62 4.08
C PHE A 48 -3.23 -8.64 3.03
N TRP A 49 -2.58 -8.58 1.85
CA TRP A 49 -2.95 -7.67 0.77
C TRP A 49 -3.54 -8.43 -0.42
N GLN A 50 -4.45 -7.80 -1.16
CA GLN A 50 -4.83 -8.25 -2.50
C GLN A 50 -3.59 -8.31 -3.41
N ARG A 51 -3.54 -9.23 -4.38
CA ARG A 51 -2.38 -9.38 -5.29
C ARG A 51 -2.09 -8.10 -6.08
N GLY A 52 -3.13 -7.46 -6.60
CA GLY A 52 -3.03 -6.22 -7.37
C GLY A 52 -2.71 -4.97 -6.54
N TYR A 53 -2.39 -3.89 -7.23
CA TYR A 53 -2.30 -2.53 -6.70
C TYR A 53 -2.60 -1.55 -7.84
N PHE A 54 -3.07 -0.36 -7.49
CA PHE A 54 -3.22 0.76 -8.43
C PHE A 54 -2.07 1.75 -8.22
N VAL A 55 -1.58 2.33 -9.31
CA VAL A 55 -0.57 3.38 -9.27
C VAL A 55 -0.86 4.37 -10.40
N ASP A 56 -0.71 5.66 -10.08
CA ASP A 56 -0.78 6.74 -11.04
C ASP A 56 0.34 7.75 -10.75
N SER A 57 0.85 8.39 -11.80
CA SER A 57 1.87 9.41 -11.69
C SER A 57 1.25 10.75 -11.35
N VAL A 58 1.69 11.34 -10.24
CA VAL A 58 1.25 12.66 -9.82
C VAL A 58 2.18 13.73 -10.42
N GLY A 59 1.62 14.61 -11.25
CA GLY A 59 2.30 15.77 -11.79
C GLY A 59 2.40 16.94 -10.80
N ILE A 60 2.58 18.16 -11.32
CA ILE A 60 2.84 19.40 -10.56
C ILE A 60 1.76 19.72 -9.50
N ASN A 61 0.54 19.20 -9.65
CA ASN A 61 -0.59 19.44 -8.74
C ASN A 61 -0.64 18.47 -7.54
N GLU A 62 0.49 18.31 -6.84
CA GLU A 62 0.61 17.40 -5.69
C GLU A 62 -0.41 17.74 -4.57
N GLU A 63 -0.69 19.01 -4.36
CA GLU A 63 -1.59 19.48 -3.29
C GLU A 63 -3.06 19.08 -3.54
N ILE A 64 -3.52 19.20 -4.79
CA ILE A 64 -4.87 18.78 -5.21
C ILE A 64 -5.02 17.27 -5.04
N ILE A 65 -4.01 16.49 -5.44
CA ILE A 65 -4.07 15.03 -5.35
C ILE A 65 -3.97 14.54 -3.90
N ARG A 66 -3.15 15.17 -3.06
CA ARG A 66 -3.14 14.89 -1.62
C ARG A 66 -4.50 15.17 -0.99
N ARG A 67 -5.18 16.25 -1.39
CA ARG A 67 -6.54 16.53 -0.91
C ARG A 67 -7.51 15.46 -1.41
N TYR A 68 -7.48 15.10 -2.68
CA TYR A 68 -8.34 14.04 -3.24
C TYR A 68 -8.16 12.70 -2.51
N VAL A 69 -6.91 12.23 -2.38
CA VAL A 69 -6.57 10.96 -1.71
C VAL A 69 -7.05 10.91 -0.26
N ARG A 70 -6.98 12.03 0.48
CA ARG A 70 -7.45 12.08 1.88
C ARG A 70 -8.96 11.92 2.02
N HIS A 71 -9.73 12.27 1.00
CA HIS A 71 -11.19 12.22 1.02
C HIS A 71 -11.73 11.03 0.21
N GLN A 72 -10.85 10.15 -0.28
CA GLN A 72 -11.22 8.95 -1.01
C GLN A 72 -11.48 7.81 0.00
N GLU A 73 -12.69 7.23 -0.04
CA GLU A 73 -13.13 6.13 0.83
C GLU A 73 -12.76 4.74 0.31
#